data_AF-A0A519L1W4-F1
#
_entry.id   AF-A0A519L1W4-F1
#
_cell.length_a   1.000
_cell.length_b   1.000
_cell.length_c   1.000
_cell.angle_alpha   90.00
_cell.angle_beta   90.00
_cell.angle_gamma   90.00
#
_symmetry.space_group_name_H-M   'P 1'
#
loop_
_entity.id
_entity.type
_entity.pdbx_description
1 polymer ?
#
loop_
_entity_poly.entity_id
_entity_poly.type
_entity_poly.pdbx_seq_one_letter_code
_entity_poly.pdbx_strand_id
1 'polypeptide(L)'
;MRLTVVPMLALFALAACGERTDAPAPTPAETVSAAAPASDGAVRAPVVLTAANLRRVCRAGLAAIHGQDVSAIEIDGIEGQVVNASWRAPVDGGRKRGQCRVDGDLITWKPVDFPTPEANRWMNQSGDPVVRFVLDGDTITINTTLPDGSAATEEYTVPAEQEAR
;
A
#
# COMPACT_ATOMS: atom_id res chain seq x y z
N MET A 1 30.49 -23.35 54.93
CA MET A 1 29.54 -24.48 54.90
C MET A 1 28.26 -23.96 54.28
N ARG A 2 27.71 -24.46 53.18
CA ARG A 2 27.76 -25.80 52.58
C ARG A 2 27.80 -25.67 51.06
N LEU A 3 28.67 -26.47 50.44
CA LEU A 3 28.63 -26.80 49.02
C LEU A 3 27.38 -27.66 48.75
N THR A 4 26.73 -27.42 47.62
CA THR A 4 25.92 -28.43 46.94
C THR A 4 26.35 -28.50 45.49
N VAL A 5 27.18 -29.50 45.23
CA VAL A 5 27.46 -30.13 43.92
C VAL A 5 26.21 -30.91 43.48
N VAL A 6 26.11 -31.22 42.17
CA VAL A 6 25.53 -32.43 41.52
C VAL A 6 24.72 -32.02 40.25
N PRO A 7 24.78 -32.75 39.11
CA PRO A 7 25.88 -33.43 38.45
C PRO A 7 25.88 -33.19 36.92
N MET A 8 26.81 -33.89 36.27
CA MET A 8 27.13 -34.00 34.84
C MET A 8 26.09 -34.81 34.01
N LEU A 9 26.19 -34.64 32.68
CA LEU A 9 25.89 -35.59 31.59
C LEU A 9 24.44 -35.77 31.09
N ALA A 10 24.21 -35.27 29.87
CA ALA A 10 23.50 -36.01 28.83
C ALA A 10 24.10 -35.67 27.45
N LEU A 11 24.84 -36.61 26.88
CA LEU A 11 25.33 -36.62 25.51
C LEU A 11 24.13 -36.80 24.56
N PHE A 12 23.85 -35.81 23.71
CA PHE A 12 22.95 -36.00 22.58
C PHE A 12 23.68 -36.77 21.48
N ALA A 13 23.28 -38.03 21.30
CA ALA A 13 23.67 -38.83 20.15
C ALA A 13 23.05 -38.23 18.88
N LEU A 14 23.89 -37.77 17.95
CA LEU A 14 23.45 -37.44 16.59
C LEU A 14 23.07 -38.74 15.88
N ALA A 15 21.77 -38.92 15.65
CA ALA A 15 21.26 -39.92 14.74
C ALA A 15 21.69 -39.56 13.30
N ALA A 16 22.39 -40.50 12.67
CA ALA A 16 22.85 -40.43 11.29
C ALA A 16 21.66 -40.39 10.32
N CYS A 17 21.60 -39.34 9.50
CA CYS A 17 20.68 -39.28 8.36
C CYS A 17 21.28 -40.03 7.17
N GLY A 18 20.72 -41.21 6.90
CA GLY A 18 20.30 -41.67 5.57
C GLY A 18 21.31 -41.61 4.42
N GLU A 19 21.97 -42.74 4.21
CA GLU A 19 22.58 -43.17 2.94
C GLU A 19 21.52 -43.13 1.81
N ARG A 20 21.72 -42.32 0.78
CA ARG A 20 20.92 -42.36 -0.45
C ARG A 20 21.78 -42.97 -1.56
N THR A 21 21.82 -44.29 -1.60
CA THR A 21 22.18 -45.06 -2.79
C THR A 21 20.91 -45.22 -3.62
N ASP A 22 20.82 -44.52 -4.74
CA ASP A 22 20.41 -45.13 -6.01
C ASP A 22 20.67 -44.14 -7.15
N ALA A 23 21.49 -44.57 -8.11
CA ALA A 23 21.58 -43.97 -9.41
C ALA A 23 21.33 -45.09 -10.43
N PRO A 24 20.32 -44.93 -11.29
CA PRO A 24 20.40 -45.42 -12.65
C PRO A 24 20.43 -44.27 -13.66
N ALA A 25 21.26 -44.45 -14.67
CA ALA A 25 21.52 -43.57 -15.81
C ALA A 25 20.30 -43.46 -16.78
N PRO A 26 20.34 -42.53 -17.76
CA PRO A 26 19.15 -41.93 -18.39
C PRO A 26 18.61 -42.70 -19.61
N THR A 27 17.35 -42.46 -19.97
CA THR A 27 16.77 -42.83 -21.29
C THR A 27 15.61 -41.86 -21.61
N PRO A 28 15.18 -41.73 -22.89
CA PRO A 28 15.48 -40.58 -23.72
C PRO A 28 14.27 -39.69 -24.04
N ALA A 29 14.54 -38.40 -24.22
CA ALA A 29 13.76 -37.45 -25.02
C ALA A 29 12.24 -37.40 -24.72
N GLU A 30 11.88 -36.98 -23.51
CA GLU A 30 10.56 -36.36 -23.32
C GLU A 30 10.66 -34.92 -23.80
N THR A 31 9.92 -34.64 -24.87
CA THR A 31 9.84 -33.34 -25.52
C THR A 31 9.24 -32.37 -24.49
N VAL A 32 10.08 -31.53 -23.88
CA VAL A 32 9.62 -30.43 -23.02
C VAL A 32 8.89 -29.43 -23.92
N SER A 33 7.59 -29.67 -24.11
CA SER A 33 6.65 -28.65 -24.56
C SER A 33 6.41 -27.72 -23.37
N ALA A 34 7.42 -26.91 -23.03
CA ALA A 34 7.22 -25.74 -22.20
C ALA A 34 6.53 -24.70 -23.08
N ALA A 35 5.20 -24.78 -23.14
CA ALA A 35 4.42 -23.59 -23.43
C ALA A 35 4.72 -22.61 -22.29
N ALA A 36 5.56 -21.60 -22.57
CA ALA A 36 5.72 -20.48 -21.66
C ALA A 36 4.31 -19.96 -21.32
N PRO A 37 3.97 -19.78 -20.03
CA PRO A 37 2.71 -19.12 -19.71
C PRO A 37 2.72 -17.77 -20.43
N ALA A 38 1.65 -17.50 -21.18
CA ALA A 38 1.44 -16.19 -21.76
C ALA A 38 1.50 -15.19 -20.60
N SER A 39 2.53 -14.36 -20.62
CA SER A 39 2.67 -13.28 -19.66
C SER A 39 1.53 -12.30 -19.96
N ASP A 40 0.50 -12.30 -19.11
CA ASP A 40 -0.53 -11.25 -19.06
C ASP A 40 0.03 -9.91 -18.56
N GLY A 41 1.34 -9.68 -18.72
CA GLY A 41 2.03 -8.40 -18.56
C GLY A 41 1.65 -7.41 -19.67
N ALA A 42 0.36 -7.32 -20.01
CA ALA A 42 -0.14 -6.17 -20.72
C ALA A 42 0.09 -4.96 -19.82
N VAL A 43 1.09 -4.14 -20.17
CA VAL A 43 1.30 -2.83 -19.58
C VAL A 43 0.02 -2.03 -19.83
N ARG A 44 -0.87 -2.00 -18.83
CA ARG A 44 -2.06 -1.16 -18.89
C ARG A 44 -1.58 0.28 -18.96
N ALA A 45 -2.06 1.01 -19.96
CA ALA A 45 -1.85 2.45 -20.04
C ALA A 45 -2.23 3.10 -18.70
N PRO A 46 -1.53 4.16 -18.26
CA PRO A 46 -1.82 4.81 -17.00
C PRO A 46 -3.29 5.24 -16.98
N VAL A 47 -4.02 4.75 -15.98
CA VAL A 47 -5.43 5.07 -15.80
C VAL A 47 -5.50 6.54 -15.41
N VAL A 48 -5.91 7.40 -16.35
CA VAL A 48 -6.31 8.77 -16.01
C VAL A 48 -7.72 8.69 -15.45
N LEU A 49 -7.86 9.02 -14.16
CA LEU A 49 -9.16 9.03 -13.50
C LEU A 49 -10.03 10.16 -14.06
N THR A 50 -11.33 9.91 -14.17
CA THR A 50 -12.31 10.98 -14.34
C THR A 50 -12.26 11.91 -13.12
N ALA A 51 -12.73 13.15 -13.27
CA ALA A 51 -12.76 14.09 -12.14
C ALA A 51 -13.59 13.56 -10.96
N ALA A 52 -14.68 12.83 -11.23
CA ALA A 52 -15.48 12.18 -10.18
C ALA A 52 -14.68 11.09 -9.44
N ASN A 53 -14.02 10.18 -10.18
CA ASN A 53 -13.23 9.12 -9.56
C ASN A 53 -12.00 9.67 -8.83
N LEU A 54 -11.34 10.70 -9.38
CA LEU A 54 -10.23 11.36 -8.73
C LEU A 54 -10.62 11.94 -7.36
N ARG A 55 -11.78 12.61 -7.26
CA ARG A 55 -12.29 13.11 -5.97
C ARG A 55 -12.52 11.98 -4.97
N ARG A 56 -13.12 10.87 -5.39
CA ARG A 56 -13.42 9.72 -4.52
C ARG A 56 -12.15 9.04 -4.02
N VAL A 57 -11.21 8.79 -4.93
CA VAL A 57 -9.90 8.19 -4.61
C VAL A 57 -9.10 9.09 -3.68
N CYS A 58 -9.06 10.40 -3.95
CA CYS A 58 -8.40 11.35 -3.05
C CYS A 58 -9.06 11.44 -1.68
N ARG A 59 -10.40 11.39 -1.62
CA ARG A 59 -11.14 11.36 -0.34
C ARG A 59 -10.76 10.14 0.49
N ALA A 60 -10.80 8.95 -0.10
CA ALA A 60 -10.44 7.70 0.56
C ALA A 60 -8.95 7.65 0.95
N GLY A 61 -8.06 8.09 0.05
CA GLY A 61 -6.62 8.15 0.32
C GLY A 61 -6.27 9.05 1.49
N LEU A 62 -6.79 10.27 1.51
CA LEU A 62 -6.56 11.20 2.63
C LEU A 62 -7.17 10.70 3.94
N ALA A 63 -8.30 10.01 3.87
CA ALA A 63 -8.91 9.37 5.03
C ALA A 63 -7.96 8.32 5.63
N ALA A 64 -7.46 7.39 4.83
CA ALA A 64 -6.49 6.37 5.24
C ALA A 64 -5.20 6.99 5.81
N ILE A 65 -4.62 7.94 5.08
CA ILE A 65 -3.35 8.59 5.45
C ILE A 65 -3.43 9.30 6.81
N HIS A 66 -4.59 9.89 7.11
CA HIS A 66 -4.79 10.69 8.32
C HIS A 66 -5.62 10.00 9.40
N GLY A 67 -5.96 8.72 9.22
CA GLY A 67 -6.82 7.98 10.13
C GLY A 67 -8.15 8.71 10.38
N GLN A 68 -8.74 9.27 9.32
CA GLN A 68 -10.04 9.95 9.37
C GLN A 68 -11.13 9.05 8.81
N ASP A 69 -12.37 9.30 9.23
CA ASP A 69 -13.53 8.80 8.49
C ASP A 69 -13.58 9.46 7.10
N VAL A 70 -13.96 8.70 6.07
CA VAL A 70 -14.07 9.21 4.70
C VAL A 70 -15.04 10.40 4.60
N SER A 71 -16.12 10.37 5.39
CA SER A 71 -17.10 11.46 5.45
C SER A 71 -16.57 12.73 6.11
N ALA A 72 -15.46 12.66 6.85
CA ALA A 72 -14.80 13.81 7.46
C ALA A 72 -13.86 14.54 6.49
N ILE A 73 -13.54 13.93 5.35
CA ILE A 73 -12.73 14.56 4.29
C ILE A 73 -13.66 15.32 3.33
N GLU A 74 -13.66 16.65 3.46
CA GLU A 74 -14.37 17.56 2.57
C GLU A 74 -13.53 17.79 1.31
N ILE A 75 -14.18 17.71 0.14
CA ILE A 75 -13.54 18.04 -1.13
C ILE A 75 -13.92 19.48 -1.48
N ASP A 76 -12.94 20.37 -1.41
CA ASP A 76 -13.15 21.82 -1.58
C ASP A 76 -13.13 22.24 -3.05
N GLY A 77 -12.53 21.42 -3.93
CA GLY A 77 -12.47 21.69 -5.36
C GLY A 77 -11.49 20.81 -6.12
N ILE A 78 -11.43 21.01 -7.44
CA ILE A 78 -10.44 20.39 -8.32
C ILE A 78 -9.83 21.45 -9.25
N GLU A 79 -8.51 21.41 -9.38
CA GLU A 79 -7.73 22.26 -10.28
C GLU A 79 -6.89 21.35 -11.17
N GLY A 80 -7.34 21.14 -12.42
CA GLY A 80 -6.71 20.18 -13.32
C GLY A 80 -6.81 18.74 -12.82
N GLN A 81 -5.70 18.19 -12.32
CA GLN A 81 -5.60 16.83 -11.75
C GLN A 81 -5.26 16.86 -10.24
N VAL A 82 -5.43 18.03 -9.60
CA VAL A 82 -5.19 18.22 -8.17
C VAL A 82 -6.50 18.48 -7.46
N VAL A 83 -6.81 17.67 -6.46
CA VAL A 83 -7.96 17.81 -5.58
C VAL A 83 -7.55 18.60 -4.36
N ASN A 84 -8.29 19.68 -4.06
CA ASN A 84 -8.18 20.41 -2.81
C ASN A 84 -9.14 19.79 -1.79
N ALA A 85 -8.67 19.52 -0.58
CA ALA A 85 -9.46 18.92 0.47
C ALA A 85 -9.15 19.50 1.85
N SER A 86 -10.12 19.40 2.75
CA SER A 86 -9.99 19.84 4.12
C SER A 86 -10.69 18.91 5.10
N TRP A 87 -10.20 18.88 6.34
CA TRP A 87 -10.78 18.05 7.41
C TRP A 87 -10.47 18.65 8.77
N ARG A 88 -11.17 18.18 9.80
CA ARG A 88 -10.92 18.60 11.18
C ARG A 88 -9.65 17.94 11.70
N ALA A 89 -8.79 18.72 12.35
CA ALA A 89 -7.65 18.22 13.08
C ALA A 89 -8.13 17.41 14.31
N PRO A 90 -7.64 16.17 14.52
CA PRO A 90 -8.19 15.29 15.56
C PRO A 90 -8.06 15.80 16.99
N VAL A 91 -7.00 16.57 17.29
CA VAL A 91 -6.63 16.90 18.68
C VAL A 91 -7.06 18.32 19.07
N ASP A 92 -6.76 19.33 18.24
CA ASP A 92 -6.99 20.74 18.57
C ASP A 92 -8.26 21.32 17.95
N GLY A 93 -8.99 20.54 17.13
CA GLY A 93 -10.20 20.97 16.46
C GLY A 93 -9.98 22.03 15.38
N GLY A 94 -8.73 22.35 15.04
CA GLY A 94 -8.39 23.19 13.91
C GLY A 94 -8.82 22.56 12.58
N ARG A 95 -8.63 23.28 11.47
CA ARG A 95 -8.82 22.71 10.13
C ARG A 95 -7.45 22.38 9.53
N LYS A 96 -7.31 21.15 9.04
CA LYS A 96 -6.22 20.75 8.15
C LYS A 96 -6.71 20.90 6.72
N ARG A 97 -5.77 21.20 5.83
CA ARG A 97 -5.99 21.30 4.40
C ARG A 97 -4.86 20.56 3.69
N GLY A 98 -5.20 19.98 2.55
CA GLY A 98 -4.24 19.26 1.73
C GLY A 98 -4.62 19.27 0.26
N GLN A 99 -3.64 18.97 -0.57
CA GLN A 99 -3.82 18.68 -1.98
C GLN A 99 -3.51 17.22 -2.24
N CYS A 100 -4.32 16.58 -3.07
CA CYS A 100 -4.13 15.20 -3.50
C CYS A 100 -4.11 15.12 -5.03
N ARG A 101 -3.28 14.24 -5.57
CA ARG A 101 -3.24 13.88 -6.98
C ARG A 101 -2.98 12.39 -7.12
N VAL A 102 -3.25 11.87 -8.31
CA VAL A 102 -3.08 10.46 -8.64
C VAL A 102 -2.25 10.30 -9.91
N ASP A 103 -1.19 9.50 -9.82
CA ASP A 103 -0.32 9.14 -10.93
C ASP A 103 -0.39 7.61 -11.13
N GLY A 104 -1.22 7.16 -12.08
CA GLY A 104 -1.53 5.73 -12.25
C GLY A 104 -2.36 5.20 -11.10
N ASP A 105 -1.79 4.30 -10.30
CA ASP A 105 -2.39 3.77 -9.06
C ASP A 105 -1.84 4.45 -7.79
N LEU A 106 -0.90 5.38 -7.92
CA LEU A 106 -0.23 6.03 -6.79
C LEU A 106 -0.97 7.31 -6.38
N ILE A 107 -1.37 7.38 -5.11
CA ILE A 107 -1.88 8.60 -4.49
C ILE A 107 -0.69 9.37 -3.92
N THR A 108 -0.54 10.63 -4.32
CA THR A 108 0.41 11.57 -3.71
C THR A 108 -0.36 12.74 -3.12
N TRP A 109 0.02 13.17 -1.93
CA TRP A 109 -0.58 14.33 -1.29
C TRP A 109 0.46 15.31 -0.77
N LYS A 110 0.02 16.51 -0.44
CA LYS A 110 0.79 17.47 0.36
C LYS A 110 -0.14 18.21 1.32
N PRO A 111 0.35 18.62 2.49
CA PRO A 111 -0.36 19.61 3.28
C PRO A 111 -0.28 20.97 2.57
N VAL A 112 -1.24 21.84 2.91
CA VAL A 112 -1.19 23.25 2.54
C VAL A 112 -1.26 24.12 3.79
N ASP A 113 -0.77 25.36 3.65
CA ASP A 113 -0.73 26.40 4.69
C ASP A 113 0.19 26.13 5.88
N PHE A 114 1.20 25.28 5.72
CA PHE A 114 2.27 25.22 6.71
C PHE A 114 3.19 26.46 6.59
N PRO A 115 3.81 26.92 7.70
CA PRO A 115 4.58 28.17 7.71
C PRO A 115 5.79 28.20 6.76
N THR A 116 6.37 27.05 6.43
CA THR A 116 7.55 26.97 5.56
C THR A 116 7.24 26.25 4.26
N PRO A 117 7.80 26.65 3.11
CA PRO A 117 7.58 25.99 1.82
C PRO A 117 7.92 24.50 1.85
N GLU A 118 8.98 24.13 2.58
CA GLU A 118 9.45 22.74 2.69
C GLU A 118 8.42 21.85 3.40
N ALA A 119 7.65 22.41 4.33
CA ALA A 119 6.59 21.71 5.01
C ALA A 119 5.34 21.53 4.12
N ASN A 120 5.22 22.26 3.01
CA ASN A 120 4.15 22.14 2.01
C ASN A 120 4.59 21.31 0.79
N ARG A 121 5.55 20.39 0.96
CA ARG A 121 6.04 19.52 -0.11
C ARG A 121 5.10 18.35 -0.38
N TRP A 122 5.18 17.80 -1.59
CA TRP A 122 4.58 16.51 -1.93
C TRP A 122 5.24 15.36 -1.16
N MET A 123 4.41 14.40 -0.75
CA MET A 123 4.79 13.18 -0.05
C MET A 123 5.14 12.09 -1.07
N ASN A 124 6.27 12.27 -1.76
CA ASN A 124 6.73 11.40 -2.85
C ASN A 124 8.25 11.11 -2.80
N GLN A 125 8.85 11.23 -1.62
CA GLN A 125 10.26 10.94 -1.38
C GLN A 125 10.42 9.55 -0.72
N SER A 126 11.65 9.03 -0.69
CA SER A 126 11.92 7.67 -0.17
C SER A 126 11.58 7.47 1.31
N GLY A 127 11.44 8.56 2.08
CA GLY A 127 11.01 8.52 3.48
C GLY A 127 9.51 8.75 3.68
N ASP A 128 8.74 8.91 2.61
CA ASP A 128 7.29 9.10 2.67
C ASP A 128 6.57 7.75 2.49
N PRO A 129 5.36 7.58 3.05
CA PRO A 129 4.52 6.42 2.78
C PRO A 129 4.17 6.30 1.28
N VAL A 130 4.14 5.07 0.78
CA VAL A 130 3.62 4.75 -0.55
C VAL A 130 2.16 4.35 -0.42
N VAL A 131 1.26 5.11 -1.04
CA VAL A 131 -0.19 4.88 -0.95
C VAL A 131 -0.74 4.55 -2.33
N ARG A 132 -1.25 3.33 -2.50
CA ARG A 132 -1.82 2.85 -3.76
C ARG A 132 -3.30 2.58 -3.62
N PHE A 133 -4.05 2.71 -4.71
CA PHE A 133 -5.47 2.38 -4.72
C PHE A 133 -5.84 1.35 -5.78
N VAL A 134 -6.92 0.63 -5.50
CA VAL A 134 -7.70 -0.13 -6.48
C VAL A 134 -9.12 0.40 -6.45
N LEU A 135 -9.70 0.69 -7.61
CA LEU A 135 -11.07 1.15 -7.77
C LEU A 135 -11.89 0.05 -8.44
N ASP A 136 -12.90 -0.47 -7.75
CA ASP A 136 -13.86 -1.45 -8.26
C ASP A 136 -15.29 -0.96 -8.00
N GLY A 137 -15.89 -0.34 -9.02
CA GLY A 137 -17.20 0.31 -8.93
C GLY A 137 -17.25 1.38 -7.85
N ASP A 138 -17.98 1.10 -6.77
CA ASP A 138 -18.13 1.99 -5.61
C ASP A 138 -17.11 1.74 -4.49
N THR A 139 -16.37 0.65 -4.58
CA THR A 139 -15.36 0.25 -3.58
C THR A 139 -13.98 0.73 -3.98
N ILE A 140 -13.27 1.29 -3.00
CA ILE A 140 -11.89 1.75 -3.11
C ILE A 140 -11.07 1.03 -2.05
N THR A 141 -10.12 0.22 -2.49
CA THR A 141 -9.13 -0.40 -1.61
C THR A 141 -7.89 0.46 -1.58
N ILE A 142 -7.47 0.92 -0.39
CA ILE A 142 -6.23 1.68 -0.17
C ILE A 142 -5.20 0.75 0.43
N ASN A 143 -4.02 0.70 -0.18
CA ASN A 143 -2.86 -0.03 0.31
C ASN A 143 -1.76 0.98 0.66
N THR A 144 -1.44 1.06 1.94
CA THR A 144 -0.39 1.95 2.45
C THR A 144 0.82 1.11 2.84
N THR A 145 2.00 1.49 2.37
CA THR A 145 3.28 0.92 2.80
C THR A 145 4.12 2.01 3.42
N LEU A 146 4.49 1.82 4.69
CA LEU A 146 5.35 2.75 5.43
C LEU A 146 6.83 2.54 5.05
N PRO A 147 7.71 3.52 5.33
CA PRO A 147 9.13 3.41 5.02
C PRO A 147 9.85 2.25 5.72
N ASP A 148 9.30 1.73 6.82
CA ASP A 148 9.82 0.55 7.52
C ASP A 148 9.41 -0.79 6.88
N GLY A 149 8.63 -0.74 5.79
CA GLY A 149 8.11 -1.89 5.07
C GLY A 149 6.82 -2.46 5.64
N SER A 150 6.30 -1.93 6.75
CA SER A 150 4.98 -2.31 7.25
C SER A 150 3.89 -1.83 6.29
N ALA A 151 2.81 -2.59 6.19
CA ALA A 151 1.72 -2.30 5.26
C ALA A 151 0.35 -2.46 5.92
N ALA A 152 -0.60 -1.66 5.45
CA ALA A 152 -2.01 -1.72 5.83
C ALA A 152 -2.89 -1.67 4.57
N THR A 153 -4.03 -2.35 4.64
CA THR A 153 -5.05 -2.35 3.60
C THR A 153 -6.38 -1.94 4.22
N GLU A 154 -7.03 -0.95 3.63
CA GLU A 154 -8.33 -0.44 4.06
C GLU A 154 -9.29 -0.40 2.87
N GLU A 155 -10.58 -0.66 3.12
CA GLU A 155 -11.62 -0.62 2.09
C GLU A 155 -12.67 0.43 2.42
N TYR A 156 -13.03 1.22 1.42
CA TYR A 156 -14.01 2.29 1.54
C TYR A 156 -15.05 2.19 0.44
N THR A 157 -16.32 2.29 0.80
CA THR A 157 -17.41 2.49 -0.16
C THR A 157 -17.67 3.98 -0.30
N VAL A 158 -17.28 4.54 -1.45
CA VAL A 158 -17.47 5.96 -1.75
C VAL A 158 -18.24 6.01 -3.06
N PRO A 159 -19.55 6.22 -3.08
CA PRO A 159 -20.32 6.18 -4.32
C PRO A 159 -19.89 7.28 -5.29
N ALA A 160 -20.04 7.03 -6.59
CA ALA A 160 -19.95 8.10 -7.58
C ALA A 160 -21.06 9.14 -7.35
N GLU A 161 -20.69 10.38 -7.03
CA GLU A 161 -21.64 11.48 -7.12
C GLU A 161 -22.09 11.60 -8.58
N GLN A 162 -23.39 11.51 -8.82
CA GLN A 162 -23.95 11.78 -10.15
C GLN A 162 -23.66 13.24 -10.46
N GLU A 163 -22.83 13.50 -11.48
CA GLU A 163 -22.63 14.85 -11.99
C GLU A 163 -24.02 15.40 -12.39
N ALA A 164 -24.55 16.34 -11.61
CA ALA A 164 -25.72 17.10 -11.99
C ALA A 164 -25.35 17.85 -13.27
N ARG A 165 -25.98 17.43 -14.36
CA ARG A 165 -25.76 17.89 -15.73
C ARG A 165 -26.25 19.32 -15.95
#